data_AF-A0A1Q3AVB3-F1
#
_entry.id   AF-A0A1Q3AVB3-F1
#
_cell.length_a   1.000
_cell.length_b   1.000
_cell.length_c   1.000
_cell.angle_alpha   90.00
_cell.angle_beta   90.00
_cell.angle_gamma   90.00
#
_symmetry.space_group_name_H-M   'P 1'
#
loop_
_entity.id
_entity.type
_entity.pdbx_description
1 polymer ?
#
loop_
_entity_poly.entity_id
_entity_poly.type
_entity_poly.pdbx_seq_one_letter_code
_entity_poly.pdbx_strand_id
1 'polypeptide(L)'
;EVISFSEADYEGVRLPHDDPVVVTLLVKLFTMKKILIDSGSSADILYKHAFDQLKIPTDQLRPVKTPLIDFVGEMVHPLGSIDLSVVAGTTPRQTQVQMT
;
A
#
# COMPACT_ATOMS: atom_id res chain seq x y z
N GLU A 1 11.13 8.08 -12.18
CA GLU A 1 12.11 6.98 -12.26
C GLU A 1 11.43 5.73 -11.74
N VAL A 2 11.67 4.57 -12.35
CA VAL A 2 11.08 3.30 -11.88
C VAL A 2 11.87 2.82 -10.67
N ILE A 3 11.18 2.46 -9.59
CA ILE A 3 11.79 1.77 -8.45
C ILE A 3 11.69 0.29 -8.73
N SER A 4 12.84 -0.40 -8.77
CA SER A 4 12.93 -1.83 -9.05
C SER A 4 13.81 -2.50 -8.01
N PHE A 5 13.48 -3.74 -7.69
CA PHE A 5 14.28 -4.63 -6.85
C PHE A 5 15.03 -5.63 -7.73
N SER A 6 16.22 -6.02 -7.29
CA SER A 6 17.15 -6.90 -7.99
C SER A 6 17.74 -7.94 -7.03
N GLU A 7 18.53 -8.88 -7.56
CA GLU A 7 19.21 -9.88 -6.73
C GLU A 7 20.15 -9.24 -5.68
N ALA A 8 20.67 -8.04 -5.94
CA ALA A 8 21.51 -7.31 -4.99
C ALA A 8 20.75 -6.95 -3.70
N ASP A 9 19.43 -6.75 -3.77
CA ASP A 9 18.60 -6.42 -2.61
C ASP A 9 18.36 -7.62 -1.69
N TYR A 10 18.73 -8.84 -2.12
CA TYR A 10 18.68 -10.08 -1.33
C TYR A 10 19.98 -10.36 -0.57
N GLU A 11 20.96 -9.46 -0.59
CA GLU A 11 22.22 -9.65 0.13
C GLU A 11 21.98 -9.89 1.63
N GLY A 12 22.42 -11.05 2.13
CA GLY A 12 22.24 -11.45 3.54
C GLY A 12 20.91 -12.16 3.86
N VAL A 13 20.00 -12.29 2.90
CA VAL A 13 18.77 -13.07 3.06
C VAL A 13 19.06 -14.57 2.89
N ARG A 14 18.51 -15.40 3.78
CA ARG A 14 18.64 -16.87 3.70
C ARG A 14 17.51 -17.43 2.84
N LEU A 15 17.86 -18.20 1.82
CA LEU A 15 16.89 -18.85 0.93
C LEU A 15 16.68 -20.34 1.30
N PRO A 16 15.46 -20.90 1.11
CA PRO A 16 14.24 -20.19 0.71
C PRO A 16 13.66 -19.40 1.90
N HIS A 17 13.02 -18.28 1.62
CA HIS A 17 12.15 -17.60 2.56
C HIS A 17 10.79 -17.36 1.91
N ASP A 18 9.77 -17.20 2.74
CA ASP A 18 8.41 -16.83 2.33
C ASP A 18 8.00 -15.49 2.97
N ASP A 19 9.01 -14.70 3.37
CA ASP A 19 8.80 -13.38 3.95
C ASP A 19 8.19 -12.43 2.92
N PRO A 20 7.12 -11.70 3.26
CA PRO A 20 6.52 -10.73 2.36
C PRO A 20 7.42 -9.52 2.13
N VAL A 21 7.31 -8.94 0.94
CA VAL A 21 7.93 -7.63 0.66
C VAL A 21 7.13 -6.55 1.36
N VAL A 22 7.74 -5.88 2.34
CA VAL A 22 7.17 -4.71 3.01
C VAL A 22 8.04 -3.49 2.80
N VAL A 23 7.41 -2.37 2.46
CA VAL A 23 8.09 -1.10 2.17
C VAL A 23 7.64 0.00 3.12
N THR A 24 8.50 1.01 3.26
CA THR A 24 8.18 2.28 3.91
C THR A 24 7.93 3.34 2.83
N LEU A 25 6.76 3.97 2.84
CA LEU A 25 6.38 5.04 1.91
C LEU A 25 5.89 6.27 2.66
N LEU A 26 5.96 7.44 2.01
CA LEU A 26 5.36 8.67 2.50
C LEU A 26 3.97 8.83 1.88
N VAL A 27 2.91 8.79 2.69
CA VAL A 27 1.52 8.88 2.26
C VAL A 27 0.89 10.13 2.85
N LYS A 28 0.47 11.09 2.01
CA LYS A 28 -0.17 12.36 2.44
C LYS A 28 0.59 13.05 3.61
N LEU A 29 1.93 13.05 3.53
CA LEU A 29 2.89 13.59 4.53
C LEU A 29 3.17 12.71 5.76
N PHE A 30 2.62 11.50 5.85
CA PHE A 30 2.89 10.55 6.93
C PHE A 30 3.81 9.42 6.46
N THR A 31 4.84 9.10 7.24
CA THR A 31 5.70 7.94 6.97
C THR A 31 5.01 6.66 7.44
N MET A 32 4.47 5.90 6.49
CA MET A 32 3.91 4.58 6.73
C MET A 32 5.00 3.52 6.60
N LYS A 33 5.34 2.84 7.71
CA LYS A 33 6.54 2.00 7.81
C LYS A 33 6.40 0.57 7.27
N LYS A 34 5.18 0.05 7.23
CA LYS A 34 4.90 -1.36 6.89
C LYS A 34 3.73 -1.41 5.91
N ILE A 35 4.04 -1.22 4.63
CA ILE A 35 3.11 -1.42 3.53
C ILE A 35 3.49 -2.72 2.83
N LEU A 36 2.56 -3.67 2.80
CA LEU A 36 2.74 -4.94 2.11
C LEU A 36 2.62 -4.73 0.60
N ILE A 37 3.56 -5.28 -0.17
CA ILE A 37 3.46 -5.37 -1.62
C ILE A 37 2.92 -6.76 -1.96
N ASP A 38 1.67 -6.80 -2.40
CA ASP A 38 1.03 -8.01 -2.88
C ASP A 38 0.84 -7.91 -4.40
N SER A 39 1.66 -8.64 -5.16
CA SER A 39 1.55 -8.68 -6.62
C SER A 39 0.38 -9.52 -7.14
N GLY A 40 -0.26 -10.31 -6.27
CA GLY A 40 -1.44 -11.10 -6.58
C GLY A 40 -2.76 -10.36 -6.32
N SER A 41 -2.73 -9.25 -5.59
CA SER A 41 -3.91 -8.42 -5.34
C SER A 41 -4.27 -7.55 -6.55
N SER A 42 -5.56 -7.38 -6.79
CA SER A 42 -6.11 -6.46 -7.79
C SER A 42 -6.47 -5.08 -7.22
N ALA A 43 -6.34 -4.90 -5.92
CA ALA A 43 -6.72 -3.67 -5.22
C ALA A 43 -5.70 -3.28 -4.15
N ASP A 44 -5.50 -1.97 -3.98
CA ASP A 44 -4.78 -1.40 -2.85
C ASP A 44 -5.73 -1.29 -1.64
N ILE A 45 -5.29 -1.79 -0.49
CA ILE A 45 -6.13 -1.85 0.72
C ILE A 45 -5.52 -1.02 1.83
N LEU A 46 -6.28 -0.04 2.32
CA LEU A 46 -5.94 0.73 3.51
C LEU A 46 -6.88 0.39 4.67
N TYR A 47 -6.33 -0.20 5.73
CA TYR A 47 -7.10 -0.48 6.93
C TYR A 47 -7.60 0.80 7.61
N LYS A 48 -8.81 0.74 8.16
CA LYS A 48 -9.46 1.85 8.89
C LYS A 48 -8.56 2.48 9.96
N HIS A 49 -7.84 1.66 10.74
CA HIS A 49 -6.88 2.16 11.73
C HIS A 49 -5.75 3.00 11.12
N ALA A 50 -5.22 2.60 9.96
CA ALA A 50 -4.20 3.39 9.27
C ALA A 50 -4.78 4.66 8.65
N PHE A 51 -5.99 4.59 8.08
CA PHE A 51 -6.73 5.76 7.60
C PHE A 51 -6.95 6.80 8.71
N ASP A 52 -7.36 6.36 9.90
CA ASP A 52 -7.59 7.24 11.05
C ASP A 52 -6.29 7.98 11.47
N GLN A 53 -5.13 7.33 11.35
CA GLN A 53 -3.82 7.96 11.63
C GLN A 53 -3.43 9.03 10.61
N LEU A 54 -3.90 8.92 9.36
CA LEU A 54 -3.69 9.95 8.33
C LEU A 54 -4.52 11.22 8.61
N LYS A 55 -5.44 11.18 9.59
CA LYS A 55 -6.33 12.29 9.98
C LYS A 55 -7.11 12.86 8.80
N ILE A 56 -7.49 12.00 7.87
CA ILE A 56 -8.30 12.37 6.71
C ILE A 56 -9.78 12.38 7.14
N PRO A 57 -10.51 13.46 6.84
CA PRO A 57 -11.95 13.50 7.04
C PRO A 57 -12.66 12.36 6.29
N THR A 58 -13.56 11.65 6.97
CA THR A 58 -14.28 10.50 6.39
C THR A 58 -15.21 10.87 5.24
N ASP A 59 -15.62 12.14 5.15
CA ASP A 59 -16.41 12.67 4.04
C ASP A 59 -15.62 12.76 2.71
N GLN A 60 -14.30 12.61 2.75
CA GLN A 60 -13.46 12.48 1.55
C GLN A 60 -13.51 11.06 0.95
N LEU A 61 -14.07 10.08 1.66
CA LEU A 61 -14.25 8.73 1.12
C LEU A 61 -15.36 8.73 0.07
N ARG A 62 -15.03 8.21 -1.12
CA ARG A 62 -16.01 7.98 -2.18
C ARG A 62 -16.78 6.68 -1.88
N PRO A 63 -18.12 6.66 -1.97
CA PRO A 63 -18.88 5.44 -1.76
C PRO A 63 -18.49 4.35 -2.75
N VAL A 64 -18.27 3.12 -2.26
CA VAL A 64 -18.01 1.93 -3.07
C VAL A 64 -19.12 0.92 -2.82
N LYS A 65 -19.74 0.41 -3.88
CA LYS A 65 -20.81 -0.60 -3.79
C LYS A 65 -20.30 -2.02 -3.96
N THR A 66 -19.14 -2.18 -4.59
CA THR A 66 -18.55 -3.48 -4.89
C THR A 66 -17.83 -4.01 -3.64
N PRO A 67 -18.18 -5.20 -3.14
CA PRO A 67 -17.40 -5.84 -2.09
C PRO A 67 -16.02 -6.28 -2.62
N LEU A 68 -15.04 -6.33 -1.72
CA LEU A 68 -13.81 -7.07 -1.96
C LEU A 68 -14.07 -8.53 -1.63
N ILE A 69 -13.67 -9.43 -2.52
CA ILE A 69 -13.86 -10.88 -2.38
C ILE A 69 -12.48 -11.51 -2.24
N ASP A 70 -12.27 -12.26 -1.17
CA ASP A 70 -11.01 -12.99 -0.97
C ASP A 70 -10.98 -14.32 -1.75
N PHE A 71 -9.87 -15.05 -1.65
CA PHE A 71 -9.69 -16.32 -2.35
C PHE A 71 -10.62 -17.45 -1.85
N VAL A 72 -11.17 -17.34 -0.65
CA VAL A 72 -12.08 -18.32 -0.04
C VAL A 72 -13.55 -17.93 -0.28
N GLY A 73 -13.78 -16.78 -0.93
CA GLY A 73 -15.11 -16.25 -1.23
C GLY A 73 -15.71 -15.40 -0.10
N GLU A 74 -14.93 -15.08 0.94
CA GLU A 74 -15.35 -14.14 1.96
C GLU A 74 -15.46 -12.74 1.35
N MET A 75 -16.52 -12.04 1.73
CA MET A 75 -16.82 -10.71 1.23
C MET A 75 -16.63 -9.67 2.33
N VAL A 76 -15.86 -8.64 2.01
CA VAL A 76 -15.69 -7.45 2.86
C VAL A 76 -16.20 -6.23 2.11
N HIS A 77 -17.10 -5.48 2.74
CA HIS A 77 -17.55 -4.20 2.20
C HIS A 77 -16.58 -3.08 2.65
N PRO A 78 -15.87 -2.43 1.72
CA PRO A 78 -15.02 -1.30 2.08
C PRO A 78 -15.87 -0.11 2.56
N LEU A 79 -15.30 0.71 3.44
CA LEU A 79 -15.94 1.95 3.90
C LEU A 79 -16.06 2.99 2.77
N GLY A 80 -15.19 2.90 1.77
CA GLY A 80 -15.14 3.75 0.60
C GLY A 80 -13.78 3.64 -0.08
N SER A 81 -13.55 4.46 -1.12
CA SER A 81 -12.26 4.61 -1.78
C SER A 81 -11.76 6.04 -1.69
N ILE A 82 -10.45 6.23 -1.82
CA ILE A 82 -9.81 7.55 -1.75
C ILE A 82 -8.53 7.55 -2.58
N ASP A 83 -8.29 8.63 -3.32
CA ASP A 83 -7.01 8.81 -3.99
C ASP A 83 -5.99 9.37 -2.99
N LEU A 84 -4.87 8.68 -2.82
CA LEU A 84 -3.79 9.08 -1.94
C LEU A 84 -2.52 9.35 -2.74
N SER A 85 -1.89 10.48 -2.41
CA SER A 85 -0.57 10.78 -2.92
C SER A 85 0.48 10.04 -2.11
N VAL A 86 1.25 9.21 -2.79
CA VAL A 86 2.30 8.36 -2.23
C VAL A 86 3.64 8.73 -2.85
N VAL A 87 4.65 8.91 -2.01
CA VAL A 87 6.03 9.12 -2.43
C VAL A 87 6.86 7.92 -2.02
N ALA A 88 7.56 7.35 -2.99
CA ALA A 88 8.47 6.23 -2.83
C ALA A 88 9.90 6.66 -3.11
N GLY A 89 10.85 6.12 -2.35
CA GLY A 89 12.27 6.47 -2.42
C GLY A 89 12.66 7.65 -1.53
N THR A 90 13.91 8.08 -1.64
CA THR A 90 14.52 9.15 -0.84
C THR A 90 15.31 10.09 -1.74
N THR A 91 15.33 11.39 -1.41
CA THR A 91 16.07 12.40 -2.19
C THR A 91 17.53 11.99 -2.43
N PRO A 92 18.08 12.13 -3.66
CA PRO A 92 17.45 12.75 -4.83
C PRO A 92 16.55 11.81 -5.66
N ARG A 93 16.52 10.51 -5.38
CA ARG A 93 15.77 9.50 -6.16
C ARG A 93 14.45 9.16 -5.48
N GLN A 94 13.42 9.93 -5.81
CA GLN A 94 12.06 9.68 -5.36
C GLN A 94 11.06 9.79 -6.51
N THR A 95 9.93 9.11 -6.39
CA THR A 95 8.81 9.20 -7.32
C THR A 95 7.52 9.43 -6.55
N GLN A 96 6.64 10.26 -7.10
CA GLN A 96 5.31 10.52 -6.54
C GLN A 96 4.25 9.89 -7.45
N VAL A 97 3.35 9.13 -6.86
CA VAL A 97 2.29 8.40 -7.54
C VAL A 97 0.96 8.69 -6.83
N GLN A 98 -0.13 8.72 -7.57
CA GLN A 98 -1.48 8.70 -6.99
C GLN A 98 -1.96 7.25 -7.00
N MET A 99 -2.34 6.75 -5.82
CA MET A 99 -2.91 5.40 -5.63
C MET A 99 -4.39 5.51 -5.27
N THR A 100 -5.21 4.54 -5.67
CA THR A 100 -6.68 4.56 -5.54
C THR A 100 -7.18 3.33 -4.81
#